data_AF-A0AA37J528-F1
#
_entry.id   AF-A0AA37J528-F1
#
_cell.length_a   1.000
_cell.length_b   1.000
_cell.length_c   1.000
_cell.angle_alpha   90.00
_cell.angle_beta   90.00
_cell.angle_gamma   90.00
#
_symmetry.space_group_name_H-M   'P 1'
#
loop_
_entity.id
_entity.type
_entity.pdbx_description
1 polymer ?
#
loop_
_entity_poly.entity_id
_entity_poly.type
_entity_poly.pdbx_seq_one_letter_code
_entity_poly.pdbx_strand_id
1 'polypeptide(L)'
;MATKKMEPNNLLRQIHDKVCAVEKRIASLEGQKQKVYLASAGPDEPLSIILLEDVTEILPCFDECDALYHLPDSPIMMSYCPAETIHLPGKQYLTGAAVFFRLNEDYEIISLRLEDICRIAEFLSERDTALMADGVSFNGICLD
;
A
#
# COMPACT_ATOMS: atom_id res chain seq x y z
N MET A 1 9.58 -37.60 49.04
CA MET A 1 8.95 -36.94 47.88
C MET A 1 9.19 -37.81 46.66
N ALA A 2 8.19 -38.55 46.19
CA ALA A 2 8.34 -39.46 45.06
C ALA A 2 8.15 -38.70 43.74
N THR A 3 9.21 -38.59 42.94
CA THR A 3 9.13 -38.12 41.56
C THR A 3 8.42 -39.20 40.75
N LYS A 4 7.18 -38.93 40.35
CA LYS A 4 6.37 -39.82 39.52
C LYS A 4 7.00 -39.89 38.13
N LYS A 5 7.79 -40.93 37.86
CA LYS A 5 8.43 -41.18 36.57
C LYS A 5 7.32 -41.41 35.54
N MET A 6 7.21 -40.53 34.56
CA MET A 6 6.12 -40.50 33.59
C MET A 6 6.35 -41.59 32.53
N GLU A 7 5.33 -42.41 32.25
CA GLU A 7 5.46 -43.51 31.28
C GLU A 7 5.67 -43.00 29.84
N PRO A 8 6.46 -43.71 29.00
CA PRO A 8 6.88 -43.24 27.67
C PRO A 8 5.73 -42.85 26.73
N ASN A 9 4.61 -43.57 26.75
CA ASN A 9 3.42 -43.26 25.94
C ASN A 9 2.72 -41.95 26.38
N ASN A 10 2.80 -41.63 27.67
CA ASN A 10 2.19 -40.42 28.21
C ASN A 10 3.04 -39.19 27.86
N LEU A 11 4.37 -39.35 27.85
CA LEU A 11 5.30 -38.34 27.37
C LEU A 11 5.12 -38.07 25.87
N LEU A 12 5.02 -39.11 25.05
CA LEU A 12 4.81 -38.98 23.60
C LEU A 12 3.51 -38.24 23.30
N ARG A 13 2.41 -38.58 23.98
CA ARG A 13 1.13 -37.88 23.84
C ARG A 13 1.23 -36.42 24.23
N GLN A 14 1.89 -36.12 25.35
CA GLN A 14 2.09 -34.75 25.81
C GLN A 14 2.92 -33.92 24.83
N ILE A 15 3.94 -34.52 24.21
CA ILE A 15 4.75 -33.86 23.19
C ILE A 15 3.89 -33.56 21.96
N HIS A 16 3.13 -34.56 21.47
CA HIS A 16 2.24 -34.39 20.33
C HIS A 16 1.20 -33.26 20.56
N ASP A 17 0.53 -33.26 21.71
CA ASP A 17 -0.47 -32.24 22.05
C ASP A 17 0.15 -30.83 22.07
N LYS A 18 1.39 -30.70 22.58
CA LYS A 18 2.14 -29.44 22.57
C LYS A 18 2.53 -29.01 21.16
N VAL A 19 2.95 -29.95 20.30
CA VAL A 19 3.30 -29.66 18.90
C VAL A 19 2.07 -29.16 18.15
N CYS A 20 0.93 -29.86 18.23
CA CYS A 20 -0.32 -29.41 17.60
C CYS A 20 -0.78 -28.03 18.12
N ALA A 21 -0.57 -27.73 19.41
CA ALA A 21 -0.89 -26.41 19.96
C ALA A 21 0.02 -25.31 19.40
N VAL A 22 1.30 -25.61 19.17
CA VAL A 22 2.25 -24.69 18.54
C VAL A 22 1.92 -24.48 17.06
N GLU A 23 1.64 -25.55 16.31
CA GLU A 23 1.24 -25.48 14.90
C GLU A 23 -0.02 -24.62 14.70
N LYS A 24 -1.04 -24.80 15.55
CA LYS A 24 -2.24 -23.94 15.52
C LYS A 24 -1.94 -22.47 15.81
N ARG A 25 -0.98 -22.19 16.70
CA ARG A 25 -0.56 -20.81 17.00
C ARG A 25 0.21 -20.20 15.83
N ILE A 26 1.09 -20.97 15.18
CA ILE A 26 1.82 -20.51 13.99
C ILE A 26 0.82 -20.20 12.86
N ALA A 27 -0.09 -21.11 12.55
CA ALA A 27 -1.12 -20.87 11.53
C ALA A 27 -2.00 -19.64 11.84
N SER A 28 -2.30 -19.38 13.12
CA SER A 28 -3.02 -18.18 13.54
C SER A 28 -2.20 -16.90 13.43
N LEU A 29 -0.87 -16.97 13.56
CA LEU A 29 0.04 -15.83 13.39
C LEU A 29 0.30 -15.55 11.91
N GLU A 30 0.45 -16.59 11.09
CA GLU A 30 0.54 -16.46 9.62
C GLU A 30 -0.76 -15.93 9.03
N GLY A 31 -1.91 -16.29 9.60
CA GLY A 31 -3.22 -15.73 9.24
C GLY A 31 -3.38 -14.25 9.63
N GLN A 32 -2.56 -13.72 10.55
CA GLN A 32 -2.45 -12.29 10.79
C GLN A 32 -1.48 -11.69 9.76
N LYS A 33 -1.90 -11.66 8.49
CA LYS A 33 -1.17 -10.96 7.44
C LYS A 33 -0.93 -9.53 7.94
N GLN A 34 0.34 -9.15 8.12
CA GLN A 34 0.70 -7.83 8.62
C GLN A 34 0.01 -6.79 7.74
N LYS A 35 -0.79 -5.91 8.34
CA LYS A 35 -1.49 -4.86 7.60
C LYS A 35 -0.47 -3.99 6.87
N VAL A 36 -0.66 -3.84 5.57
CA VAL A 36 0.17 -2.99 4.71
C VAL A 36 -0.57 -1.68 4.48
N TYR A 37 0.03 -0.57 4.91
CA TYR A 37 -0.56 0.75 4.80
C TYR A 37 0.03 1.50 3.60
N LEU A 38 -0.86 1.98 2.74
CA LEU A 38 -0.57 2.82 1.58
C LEU A 38 -1.14 4.22 1.80
N ALA A 39 -1.03 5.08 0.80
CA ALA A 39 -1.75 6.35 0.78
C ALA A 39 -2.52 6.53 -0.52
N SER A 40 -3.64 7.24 -0.47
CA SER A 40 -4.33 7.73 -1.65
C SER A 40 -4.43 9.25 -1.63
N ALA A 41 -4.45 9.85 -2.81
CA ALA A 41 -4.77 11.25 -3.01
C ALA A 41 -5.28 11.46 -4.44
N GLY A 42 -5.93 12.58 -4.68
CA GLY A 42 -6.31 13.02 -6.02
C GLY A 42 -6.38 14.54 -6.07
N PRO A 43 -6.62 15.14 -7.25
CA PRO A 43 -6.72 16.60 -7.36
C PRO A 43 -7.84 17.22 -6.51
N ASP A 44 -8.91 16.45 -6.26
CA ASP A 44 -10.05 16.84 -5.41
C ASP A 44 -10.11 16.02 -4.10
N GLU A 45 -9.16 15.13 -3.86
CA GLU A 45 -9.13 14.23 -2.70
C GLU A 45 -7.87 14.44 -1.86
N PRO A 46 -8.01 14.75 -0.56
CA PRO A 46 -6.84 14.96 0.30
C PRO A 46 -6.04 13.67 0.48
N LEU A 47 -4.75 13.83 0.78
CA LEU A 47 -3.88 12.71 1.14
C LEU A 47 -4.47 11.95 2.35
N SER A 48 -4.70 10.65 2.18
CA SER A 48 -5.25 9.77 3.20
C SER A 48 -4.49 8.45 3.27
N ILE A 49 -4.53 7.77 4.42
CA ILE A 49 -3.89 6.46 4.62
C ILE A 49 -4.93 5.36 4.43
N ILE A 50 -4.57 4.34 3.66
CA ILE A 50 -5.46 3.24 3.27
C ILE A 50 -4.77 1.90 3.51
N LEU A 51 -5.52 0.81 3.54
CA LEU A 51 -4.94 -0.54 3.56
C LEU A 51 -4.77 -1.05 2.13
N LEU A 52 -3.73 -1.86 1.89
CA LEU A 52 -3.51 -2.53 0.61
C LEU A 52 -4.73 -3.38 0.18
N GLU A 53 -5.47 -3.97 1.12
CA GLU A 53 -6.66 -4.77 0.82
C GLU A 53 -7.85 -3.96 0.29
N ASP A 54 -7.87 -2.65 0.56
CA ASP A 54 -8.93 -1.73 0.13
C ASP A 54 -8.55 -0.94 -1.15
N VAL A 55 -7.36 -1.19 -1.72
CA VAL A 55 -6.78 -0.37 -2.78
C VAL A 55 -7.65 -0.31 -4.05
N THR A 56 -8.30 -1.41 -4.39
CA THR A 56 -9.13 -1.52 -5.60
C THR A 56 -10.49 -0.83 -5.45
N GLU A 57 -10.90 -0.50 -4.22
CA GLU A 57 -12.08 0.34 -4.00
C GLU A 57 -11.81 1.80 -4.41
N ILE A 58 -10.54 2.22 -4.35
CA ILE A 58 -10.10 3.58 -4.68
C ILE A 58 -9.56 3.66 -6.10
N LEU A 59 -8.71 2.71 -6.48
CA LEU A 59 -8.12 2.61 -7.81
C LEU A 59 -8.42 1.23 -8.41
N PRO A 60 -9.58 1.06 -9.08
CA PRO A 60 -10.01 -0.24 -9.58
C PRO A 60 -9.04 -0.92 -10.56
N CYS A 61 -8.17 -0.16 -11.23
CA CYS A 61 -7.19 -0.69 -12.18
C CYS A 61 -5.82 -1.01 -11.55
N PHE A 62 -5.66 -0.90 -10.24
CA PHE A 62 -4.39 -1.12 -9.53
C PHE A 62 -3.83 -2.53 -9.80
N ASP A 63 -2.54 -2.62 -10.15
CA ASP A 63 -1.80 -3.86 -10.51
C ASP A 63 -2.36 -4.62 -11.73
N GLU A 64 -3.35 -4.08 -12.42
CA GLU A 64 -3.94 -4.69 -13.62
C GLU A 64 -3.69 -3.88 -14.88
N CYS A 65 -4.09 -2.60 -14.87
CA CYS A 65 -4.04 -1.68 -16.02
C CYS A 65 -3.62 -0.28 -15.59
N ASP A 66 -2.98 -0.15 -14.44
CA ASP A 66 -2.45 1.10 -13.91
C ASP A 66 -1.15 1.51 -14.62
N ALA A 67 -0.87 2.81 -14.57
CA ALA A 67 0.45 3.33 -14.86
C ALA A 67 1.18 3.61 -13.55
N LEU A 68 2.49 3.38 -13.57
CA LEU A 68 3.37 3.62 -12.45
C LEU A 68 4.24 4.84 -12.72
N TYR A 69 4.34 5.71 -11.71
CA TYR A 69 5.24 6.86 -11.67
C TYR A 69 6.15 6.73 -10.46
N HIS A 70 7.46 6.81 -10.68
CA HIS A 70 8.45 6.71 -9.61
C HIS A 70 8.73 8.11 -9.03
N LEU A 71 8.45 8.31 -7.75
CA LEU A 71 8.71 9.59 -7.11
C LEU A 71 10.23 9.86 -7.07
N PRO A 72 10.71 11.03 -7.51
CA PRO A 72 12.14 11.34 -7.56
C PRO A 72 12.86 11.13 -6.22
N ASP A 73 14.03 10.49 -6.29
CA ASP A 73 14.91 10.23 -5.14
C ASP A 73 14.24 9.50 -3.96
N SER A 74 13.27 8.63 -4.24
CA SER A 74 12.55 7.87 -3.21
C SER A 74 12.19 6.47 -3.69
N PRO A 75 11.98 5.50 -2.79
CA PRO A 75 11.46 4.16 -3.14
C PRO A 75 9.92 4.13 -3.24
N ILE A 76 9.29 5.30 -3.43
CA ILE A 76 7.84 5.45 -3.46
C ILE A 76 7.38 5.43 -4.92
N MET A 77 6.39 4.61 -5.18
CA MET A 77 5.68 4.53 -6.45
C MET A 77 4.32 5.19 -6.30
N MET A 78 3.86 5.84 -7.36
CA MET A 78 2.50 6.29 -7.54
C MET A 78 1.85 5.47 -8.65
N SER A 79 0.77 4.77 -8.34
CA SER A 79 -0.12 4.10 -9.28
C SER A 79 -1.32 4.98 -9.57
N TYR A 80 -1.74 5.05 -10.83
CA TYR A 80 -2.89 5.83 -11.27
C TYR A 80 -3.53 5.23 -12.52
N CYS A 81 -4.78 5.61 -12.80
CA CYS A 81 -5.45 5.17 -14.01
C CYS A 81 -5.00 6.01 -15.22
N PRO A 82 -4.41 5.42 -16.28
CA PRO A 82 -4.00 6.17 -17.47
C PRO A 82 -5.17 6.86 -18.17
N ALA A 83 -6.38 6.28 -18.08
CA ALA A 83 -7.60 6.83 -18.65
C ALA A 83 -8.05 8.13 -17.95
N GLU A 84 -7.56 8.41 -16.75
CA GLU A 84 -7.87 9.62 -15.97
C GLU A 84 -6.78 10.69 -16.14
N THR A 85 -6.04 10.65 -17.25
CA THR A 85 -5.02 11.64 -17.59
C THR A 85 -5.44 12.50 -18.77
N ILE A 86 -5.06 13.78 -18.72
CA ILE A 86 -5.25 14.72 -19.82
C ILE A 86 -3.90 15.21 -20.33
N HIS A 87 -3.85 15.45 -21.64
CA HIS A 87 -2.64 15.90 -22.32
C HIS A 87 -2.85 17.33 -22.79
N LEU A 88 -2.02 18.23 -22.28
CA LEU A 88 -1.91 19.62 -22.72
C LEU A 88 -0.56 19.82 -23.42
N PRO A 89 -0.36 20.91 -24.18
CA PRO A 89 0.88 21.12 -24.91
C PRO A 89 2.13 21.00 -24.04
N GLY A 90 2.89 19.91 -24.24
CA GLY A 90 4.13 19.62 -23.54
C GLY A 90 3.99 19.15 -22.09
N LYS A 91 2.76 18.87 -21.61
CA LYS A 91 2.52 18.38 -20.24
C LYS A 91 1.36 17.39 -20.13
N GLN A 92 1.49 16.42 -19.23
CA GLN A 92 0.45 15.46 -18.86
C GLN A 92 0.02 15.70 -17.41
N TYR A 93 -1.29 15.63 -17.16
CA TYR A 93 -1.87 15.84 -15.84
C TYR A 93 -2.80 14.69 -15.47
N LEU A 94 -2.68 14.20 -14.24
CA LEU A 94 -3.65 13.29 -13.65
C LEU A 94 -4.84 14.09 -13.10
N THR A 95 -6.04 13.63 -13.44
CA THR A 95 -7.33 14.22 -13.03
C THR A 95 -8.15 13.31 -12.10
N GLY A 96 -7.69 12.08 -11.88
CA GLY A 96 -8.33 11.09 -11.00
C GLY A 96 -7.49 10.74 -9.78
N ALA A 97 -7.87 9.65 -9.11
CA ALA A 97 -7.19 9.18 -7.91
C ALA A 97 -5.81 8.57 -8.23
N ALA A 98 -4.92 8.68 -7.27
CA ALA A 98 -3.61 8.04 -7.24
C ALA A 98 -3.42 7.27 -5.93
N VAL A 99 -2.74 6.14 -6.01
CA VAL A 99 -2.30 5.34 -4.87
C VAL A 99 -0.79 5.41 -4.78
N PHE A 100 -0.27 5.75 -3.60
CA PHE A 100 1.14 5.80 -3.30
C PHE A 100 1.54 4.62 -2.42
N PHE A 101 2.62 3.94 -2.80
CA PHE A 101 3.12 2.78 -2.07
C PHE A 101 4.63 2.72 -2.07
N ARG A 102 5.20 2.06 -1.06
CA ARG A 102 6.64 1.87 -0.92
C ARG A 102 7.03 0.48 -1.39
N LEU A 103 8.11 0.39 -2.15
CA LEU A 103 8.77 -0.87 -2.48
C LEU A 103 10.00 -1.10 -1.59
N ASN A 104 10.23 -2.36 -1.19
CA ASN A 104 11.50 -2.78 -0.62
C ASN A 104 12.52 -3.13 -1.74
N GLU A 105 13.71 -3.58 -1.36
CA GLU A 105 14.77 -3.97 -2.32
C GLU A 105 14.38 -5.17 -3.20
N ASP A 106 13.42 -5.98 -2.74
CA ASP A 106 12.88 -7.15 -3.43
C ASP A 106 11.63 -6.83 -4.27
N TYR A 107 11.30 -5.54 -4.45
CA TYR A 107 10.11 -5.06 -5.17
C TYR A 107 8.77 -5.49 -4.55
N GLU A 108 8.75 -5.78 -3.25
CA GLU A 108 7.52 -6.05 -2.51
C GLU A 108 6.93 -4.76 -1.95
N ILE A 109 5.60 -4.64 -2.02
CA ILE A 109 4.88 -3.55 -1.39
C ILE A 109 4.95 -3.70 0.13
N ILE A 110 5.55 -2.71 0.78
CA ILE A 110 5.65 -2.62 2.24
C ILE A 110 4.94 -1.36 2.75
N SER A 111 4.62 -1.32 4.05
CA SER A 111 3.93 -0.17 4.64
C SER A 111 4.73 1.12 4.47
N LEU A 112 4.03 2.19 4.12
CA LEU A 112 4.58 3.54 4.15
C LEU A 112 5.04 3.89 5.58
N ARG A 113 6.16 4.62 5.66
CA ARG A 113 6.67 5.23 6.89
C ARG A 113 6.25 6.69 6.93
N LEU A 114 6.37 7.31 8.10
CA LEU A 114 6.05 8.73 8.26
C LEU A 114 6.84 9.63 7.28
N GLU A 115 8.12 9.33 7.06
CA GLU A 115 8.94 10.06 6.10
C GLU A 115 8.45 9.92 4.65
N ASP A 116 7.88 8.76 4.30
CA ASP A 116 7.31 8.53 2.98
C ASP A 116 6.03 9.37 2.80
N ILE A 117 5.19 9.47 3.85
CA ILE A 117 3.97 10.29 3.85
C ILE A 117 4.31 11.78 3.70
N CYS A 118 5.32 12.28 4.41
CA CYS A 118 5.78 13.66 4.26
C CYS A 118 6.28 13.93 2.83
N ARG A 119 7.04 13.00 2.24
CA ARG A 119 7.54 13.10 0.87
C ARG A 119 6.41 13.16 -0.16
N ILE A 120 5.36 12.35 0.04
CA ILE A 120 4.16 12.36 -0.82
C ILE A 120 3.44 13.72 -0.71
N ALA A 121 3.30 14.25 0.50
CA ALA A 121 2.66 15.56 0.70
C ALA A 121 3.45 16.70 0.02
N GLU A 122 4.79 16.68 0.12
CA GLU A 122 5.67 17.61 -0.60
C GLU A 122 5.49 17.47 -2.12
N PHE A 123 5.57 16.25 -2.65
CA PHE A 123 5.37 15.97 -4.08
C PHE A 123 4.03 16.50 -4.58
N LEU A 124 2.93 16.24 -3.87
CA LEU A 124 1.60 16.73 -4.24
C LEU A 124 1.56 18.26 -4.22
N SER A 125 2.13 18.90 -3.20
CA SER A 125 2.13 20.37 -3.08
C SER A 125 2.91 21.08 -4.20
N GLU A 126 3.93 20.43 -4.76
CA GLU A 126 4.74 20.96 -5.86
C GLU A 126 4.09 20.75 -7.24
N ARG A 127 3.22 19.75 -7.35
CA ARG A 127 2.66 19.27 -8.64
C ARG A 127 1.19 19.58 -8.83
N ASP A 128 0.46 19.90 -7.76
CA ASP A 128 -0.94 20.33 -7.84
C ASP A 128 -1.05 21.64 -8.62
N THR A 129 -1.96 21.67 -9.59
CA THR A 129 -2.10 22.78 -10.53
C THR A 129 -3.56 22.95 -10.91
N ALA A 130 -4.04 24.19 -10.80
CA ALA A 130 -5.33 24.57 -11.35
C ALA A 130 -5.26 24.62 -12.88
N LEU A 131 -6.13 23.86 -13.52
CA LEU A 131 -6.33 23.79 -14.97
C LEU A 131 -7.64 24.48 -15.34
N MET A 132 -7.76 24.84 -16.62
CA MET A 132 -8.94 25.53 -17.17
C MET A 132 -9.39 24.84 -18.46
N ALA A 133 -10.64 24.41 -18.51
CA ALA A 133 -11.28 23.89 -19.72
C ALA A 133 -12.68 24.51 -19.86
N ASP A 134 -13.00 25.06 -21.02
CA ASP A 134 -14.31 25.68 -21.32
C ASP A 134 -14.81 26.69 -20.27
N GLY A 135 -13.88 27.41 -19.63
CA GLY A 135 -14.19 28.40 -18.59
C GLY A 135 -14.43 27.81 -17.20
N VAL A 136 -14.28 26.50 -17.02
CA VAL A 136 -14.35 25.80 -15.74
C VAL A 136 -12.94 25.51 -15.22
N SER A 137 -12.71 25.80 -13.94
CA SER A 137 -11.47 25.46 -13.24
C SER A 137 -11.60 24.12 -12.54
N PHE A 138 -10.57 23.30 -12.64
CA PHE A 138 -10.43 22.02 -11.92
C PHE A 138 -8.94 21.79 -11.62
N ASN A 139 -8.63 20.96 -10.63
CA ASN A 139 -7.24 20.67 -10.29
C ASN A 139 -6.72 19.46 -11.08
N GLY A 140 -5.41 19.43 -11.28
CA GLY A 140 -4.71 18.27 -11.81
C GLY A 140 -3.31 18.16 -11.23
N ILE A 141 -2.80 16.93 -11.13
CA ILE A 141 -1.43 16.66 -10.68
C ILE A 141 -0.52 16.55 -11.90
N CYS A 142 0.49 17.41 -11.99
CA CYS A 142 1.47 17.41 -13.10
C CYS A 142 2.37 16.16 -13.04
N LEU A 143 2.36 15.35 -14.11
CA LEU A 143 3.15 14.12 -14.22
C LEU A 143 4.56 14.33 -14.80
N ASP A 144 4.84 15.48 -15.41
CA ASP A 144 6.18 15.87 -15.88
C ASP A 144 7.00 16.54 -14.77
#